data_AF-A0A0G0YPL9-F1
#
_entry.id   AF-A0A0G0YPL9-F1
#
_cell.length_a   1.000
_cell.length_b   1.000
_cell.length_c   1.000
_cell.angle_alpha   90.00
_cell.angle_beta   90.00
_cell.angle_gamma   90.00
#
_symmetry.space_group_name_H-M   'P 1'
#
loop_
_entity.id
_entity.type
_entity.pdbx_description
1 polymer ?
#
loop_
_entity_poly.entity_id
_entity_poly.type
_entity_poly.pdbx_seq_one_letter_code
_entity_poly.pdbx_strand_id
1 'polypeptide(L)'
;MFLILVLIGVLGLAGCIFWYSYTKNTASVIVGLLCITVFIAAWGTPQGNVYWLQLVASGKSGNWLVVDNSGGETLRHWILIDSYVGSSDQSDGWKFSSADGIAYVGGDAFALRIDMSIEEFLKTYKARYNIPAEQTALK
;
A
#
# COMPACT_ATOMS: atom_id res chain seq x y z
N MET A 1 -2.78 12.50 -4.75
CA MET A 1 -2.12 13.29 -3.68
C MET A 1 -0.71 12.79 -3.41
N PHE A 2 -0.50 11.47 -3.29
CA PHE A 2 0.83 10.86 -3.12
C PHE A 2 1.92 11.33 -4.12
N LEU A 3 1.67 11.24 -5.43
CA LEU A 3 2.65 11.65 -6.46
C LEU A 3 3.09 13.12 -6.34
N ILE A 4 2.18 14.00 -5.93
CA ILE A 4 2.46 15.43 -5.72
C ILE A 4 3.41 15.59 -4.53
N LEU A 5 3.18 14.87 -3.42
CA LEU A 5 4.03 14.90 -2.25
C LEU A 5 5.44 14.34 -2.54
N VAL A 6 5.53 13.28 -3.35
CA VAL A 6 6.80 12.70 -3.82
C VAL A 6 7.56 13.71 -4.68
N LEU A 7 6.89 14.38 -5.62
CA LEU A 7 7.48 15.44 -6.45
C LEU A 7 7.99 16.62 -5.63
N ILE A 8 7.18 17.11 -4.67
CA ILE A 8 7.58 18.20 -3.75
C ILE A 8 8.82 17.78 -2.93
N GLY A 9 8.84 16.55 -2.42
CA GLY A 9 9.98 16.03 -1.66
C GLY A 9 11.26 15.98 -2.49
N VAL A 10 11.23 15.39 -3.69
CA VAL A 10 12.42 15.21 -4.55
C VAL A 10 12.91 16.52 -5.14
N LEU A 11 12.01 17.33 -5.73
CA LEU A 11 12.38 18.62 -6.32
C LEU A 11 12.79 19.63 -5.24
N GLY A 12 12.12 19.60 -4.08
CA GLY A 12 12.47 20.43 -2.92
C GLY A 12 13.86 20.10 -2.38
N LEU A 13 14.21 18.81 -2.22
CA LEU A 13 15.56 18.38 -1.84
C LEU A 13 16.62 18.86 -2.85
N ALA A 14 16.37 18.63 -4.14
CA ALA A 14 17.30 19.03 -5.20
C ALA A 14 17.53 20.55 -5.20
N GLY A 15 16.46 21.34 -5.03
CA GLY A 15 16.54 22.79 -4.89
C GLY A 15 17.32 23.23 -3.65
N CYS A 16 17.14 22.56 -2.51
CA CYS A 16 17.87 22.85 -1.27
C CYS A 16 19.36 22.54 -1.38
N ILE A 17 19.72 21.42 -2.02
CA ILE A 17 21.12 21.03 -2.26
C ILE A 17 21.80 22.05 -3.19
N PHE A 18 21.10 22.47 -4.25
CA PHE A 18 21.61 23.49 -5.18
C PHE A 18 21.82 24.83 -4.48
N TRP A 19 20.83 25.28 -3.70
CA TRP A 19 20.92 26.53 -2.95
C TRP A 19 22.04 26.51 -1.91
N TYR A 20 22.22 25.40 -1.18
CA TYR A 20 23.33 25.21 -0.27
C TYR A 20 24.68 25.25 -1.00
N SER A 21 24.79 24.58 -2.14
CA SER A 21 26.03 24.50 -2.90
C SER A 21 26.48 25.86 -3.43
N TYR A 22 25.54 26.72 -3.82
CA TYR A 22 25.82 28.03 -4.37
C TYR A 22 26.02 29.12 -3.30
N THR A 23 25.21 29.14 -2.24
CA THR A 23 25.20 30.24 -1.26
C THR A 23 25.77 29.87 0.11
N LYS A 24 25.98 28.57 0.39
CA LYS A 24 26.32 28.02 1.71
C LYS A 24 25.36 28.44 2.83
N ASN A 25 24.14 28.88 2.48
CA ASN A 25 23.13 29.30 3.45
C ASN A 25 22.60 28.10 4.24
N THR A 26 22.74 28.13 5.57
CA THR A 26 22.31 27.04 6.45
C THR A 26 20.79 26.86 6.51
N ALA A 27 20.00 27.87 6.13
CA ALA A 27 18.54 27.75 6.03
C ALA A 27 18.12 26.69 5.00
N SER A 28 18.90 26.46 3.94
CA SER A 28 18.57 25.43 2.96
C SER A 28 18.70 24.01 3.51
N VAL A 29 19.51 23.80 4.54
CA VAL A 29 19.60 22.52 5.26
C VAL A 29 18.30 22.23 6.02
N ILE A 30 17.75 23.24 6.69
CA ILE A 30 16.49 23.14 7.43
C ILE A 30 15.33 22.86 6.48
N VAL A 31 15.25 23.59 5.36
CA VAL A 31 14.23 23.36 4.33
C VAL A 31 14.39 21.98 3.66
N GLY A 32 15.64 21.52 3.47
CA GLY A 32 15.92 20.17 2.98
C GLY A 32 15.42 19.07 3.92
N LEU A 33 15.61 19.24 5.23
CA LEU A 33 15.07 18.32 6.24
C LEU A 33 13.54 18.27 6.22
N LEU A 34 12.87 19.41 6.03
CA LEU A 34 11.41 19.47 5.86
C LEU A 34 10.94 18.71 4.61
N CYS A 35 11.68 18.83 3.49
CA CYS A 35 11.36 18.10 2.27
C CYS A 35 11.51 16.58 2.47
N ILE A 36 12.52 16.13 3.21
CA ILE A 36 12.68 14.71 3.61
C ILE A 36 11.48 14.26 4.45
N THR A 37 11.02 15.06 5.40
CA THR A 37 9.88 14.69 6.26
C THR A 37 8.59 14.58 5.46
N VAL A 38 8.34 15.49 4.52
CA VAL A 38 7.20 15.43 3.59
C VAL A 38 7.27 14.19 2.70
N PHE A 39 8.46 13.86 2.19
CA PHE A 39 8.66 12.66 1.38
C PHE A 39 8.38 11.37 2.18
N ILE A 40 8.87 11.27 3.42
CA ILE A 40 8.60 10.12 4.30
C ILE A 40 7.11 10.06 4.67
N ALA A 41 6.49 11.21 4.98
CA ALA A 41 5.07 11.27 5.30
C ALA A 41 4.17 10.85 4.12
N ALA A 42 4.61 11.09 2.87
CA ALA A 42 3.91 10.61 1.68
C ALA A 42 3.74 9.08 1.70
N TRP A 43 4.77 8.36 2.17
CA TRP A 43 4.72 6.91 2.32
C TRP A 43 3.81 6.42 3.46
N GLY A 44 3.54 7.27 4.46
CA GLY A 44 2.57 7.00 5.51
C GLY A 44 1.10 7.20 5.09
N THR A 45 0.83 7.74 3.90
CA THR A 45 -0.53 7.85 3.37
C THR A 45 -1.07 6.48 2.92
N PRO A 46 -2.40 6.26 2.85
CA PRO A 46 -2.97 5.02 2.32
C PRO A 46 -2.42 4.66 0.92
N GLN A 47 -2.30 5.66 0.03
CA GLN A 47 -1.75 5.51 -1.31
C GLN A 47 -0.24 5.17 -1.31
N GLY A 48 0.53 5.74 -0.38
CA GLY A 48 1.94 5.41 -0.18
C GLY A 48 2.14 3.98 0.33
N ASN A 49 1.30 3.54 1.27
CA ASN A 49 1.28 2.15 1.72
C ASN A 49 0.90 1.19 0.60
N VAL A 50 -0.08 1.53 -0.24
CA VAL A 50 -0.45 0.74 -1.43
C VAL A 50 0.74 0.63 -2.38
N TYR A 51 1.42 1.73 -2.69
CA TYR A 51 2.57 1.71 -3.60
C TYR A 51 3.79 1.00 -2.99
N TRP A 52 3.99 1.07 -1.68
CA TRP A 52 5.02 0.32 -0.96
C TRP A 52 4.74 -1.18 -0.97
N LEU A 53 3.51 -1.56 -0.66
CA LEU A 53 3.05 -2.94 -0.78
C LEU A 53 3.16 -3.42 -2.21
N GLN A 54 2.85 -2.61 -3.21
CA GLN A 54 3.08 -2.91 -4.62
C GLN A 54 4.58 -3.09 -4.92
N LEU A 55 5.47 -2.22 -4.46
CA LEU A 55 6.92 -2.38 -4.65
C LEU A 55 7.46 -3.69 -4.02
N VAL A 56 6.95 -4.07 -2.85
CA VAL A 56 7.34 -5.30 -2.15
C VAL A 56 6.66 -6.54 -2.74
N ALA A 57 5.45 -6.40 -3.27
CA ALA A 57 4.64 -7.48 -3.84
C ALA A 57 4.90 -7.75 -5.32
N SER A 58 5.20 -6.72 -6.11
CA SER A 58 5.46 -6.81 -7.55
C SER A 58 6.71 -7.65 -7.87
N GLY A 59 7.55 -7.96 -6.88
CA GLY A 59 8.68 -8.87 -7.02
C GLY A 59 8.36 -10.36 -6.89
N LYS A 60 7.27 -10.76 -6.20
CA LYS A 60 6.96 -12.19 -5.92
C LYS A 60 5.47 -12.42 -5.69
N SER A 61 4.92 -13.49 -6.26
CA SER A 61 3.57 -13.97 -5.92
C SER A 61 3.46 -14.26 -4.42
N GLY A 62 2.24 -14.17 -3.91
CA GLY A 62 1.99 -14.37 -2.49
C GLY A 62 0.53 -14.67 -2.22
N ASN A 63 0.29 -15.06 -0.98
CA ASN A 63 -1.06 -15.25 -0.47
C ASN A 63 -1.53 -13.94 0.15
N TRP A 64 -2.78 -13.57 -0.07
CA TRP A 64 -3.32 -12.29 0.36
C TRP A 64 -4.67 -12.47 1.03
N LEU A 65 -4.86 -11.77 2.15
CA LEU A 65 -6.17 -11.48 2.69
C LEU A 65 -6.59 -10.12 2.17
N VAL A 66 -7.75 -10.06 1.56
CA VAL A 66 -8.39 -8.81 1.13
C VAL A 66 -9.68 -8.66 1.90
N VAL A 67 -9.88 -7.51 2.56
CA VAL A 67 -11.06 -7.20 3.35
C VAL A 67 -11.68 -5.92 2.81
N ASP A 68 -12.91 -6.01 2.35
CA ASP A 68 -13.70 -4.85 1.93
C ASP A 68 -14.39 -4.22 3.14
N ASN A 69 -13.92 -3.03 3.50
CA ASN A 69 -14.46 -2.20 4.58
C ASN A 69 -15.27 -1.01 4.07
N SER A 70 -15.82 -1.10 2.85
CA SER A 70 -16.66 -0.05 2.27
C SER A 70 -17.79 0.33 3.25
N GLY A 71 -17.86 1.61 3.62
CA GLY A 71 -18.89 2.10 4.55
C GLY A 71 -18.60 1.89 6.05
N GLY A 72 -17.39 1.46 6.42
CA GLY A 72 -16.97 1.33 7.84
C GLY A 72 -17.34 0.00 8.50
N GLU A 73 -17.95 -0.93 7.77
CA GLU A 73 -18.24 -2.28 8.21
C GLU A 73 -17.50 -3.30 7.34
N THR A 74 -17.07 -4.42 7.93
CA THR A 74 -16.49 -5.54 7.19
C THR A 74 -17.57 -6.25 6.37
N LEU A 75 -17.72 -5.85 5.11
CA LEU A 75 -18.79 -6.37 4.24
C LEU A 75 -18.42 -7.72 3.64
N ARG A 76 -17.16 -7.88 3.19
CA ARG A 76 -16.68 -9.05 2.45
C ARG A 76 -15.19 -9.26 2.67
N HIS A 77 -14.73 -10.49 2.52
CA HIS A 77 -13.31 -10.79 2.46
C HIS A 77 -13.00 -11.91 1.47
N TRP A 78 -11.78 -11.86 0.94
CA TRP A 78 -11.23 -12.84 0.00
C TRP A 78 -9.87 -13.31 0.48
N ILE A 79 -9.57 -14.57 0.18
CA ILE A 79 -8.24 -15.11 0.36
C ILE A 79 -7.72 -15.49 -1.02
N LEU A 80 -6.79 -14.67 -1.52
CA LEU A 80 -6.23 -14.81 -2.85
C LEU A 80 -4.91 -15.58 -2.73
N ILE A 81 -4.85 -16.75 -3.34
CA ILE A 81 -3.71 -17.66 -3.26
C ILE A 81 -2.78 -17.38 -4.44
N ASP A 82 -1.46 -17.43 -4.18
CA ASP A 82 -0.41 -17.31 -5.21
C ASP A 82 -0.66 -16.17 -6.23
N SER A 83 -1.08 -15.01 -5.72
CA SER A 83 -1.51 -13.88 -6.51
C SER A 83 -0.44 -12.79 -6.55
N TYR A 84 -0.27 -12.18 -7.72
CA TYR A 84 0.52 -10.98 -7.93
C TYR A 84 -0.33 -9.74 -7.72
N VAL A 85 0.19 -8.78 -6.97
CA VAL A 85 -0.45 -7.48 -6.73
C VAL A 85 0.07 -6.44 -7.73
N GLY A 86 -0.85 -5.69 -8.31
CA GLY A 86 -0.57 -4.49 -9.09
C GLY A 86 -1.62 -3.41 -8.88
N SER A 87 -1.32 -2.20 -9.35
CA SER A 87 -2.31 -1.13 -9.51
C SER A 87 -3.21 -1.44 -10.71
N SER A 88 -4.49 -1.09 -10.62
CA SER A 88 -5.36 -1.06 -11.80
C SER A 88 -5.28 0.32 -12.45
N ASP A 89 -4.99 0.40 -13.75
CA ASP A 89 -5.06 1.66 -14.50
C ASP A 89 -6.51 2.15 -14.69
N GLN A 90 -7.50 1.31 -14.36
CA GLN A 90 -8.92 1.56 -14.57
C GLN A 90 -9.74 1.64 -13.27
N SER A 91 -9.10 1.55 -12.09
CA SER A 91 -9.78 1.74 -10.81
C SER A 91 -8.84 2.30 -9.75
N ASP A 92 -9.39 3.03 -8.77
CA ASP A 92 -8.65 3.56 -7.62
C ASP A 92 -8.14 2.47 -6.66
N GLY A 93 -8.14 1.20 -7.07
CA GLY A 93 -7.93 0.05 -6.20
C GLY A 93 -6.86 -0.92 -6.66
N TRP A 94 -7.00 -2.16 -6.21
CA TRP A 94 -6.00 -3.21 -6.32
C TRP A 94 -6.37 -4.20 -7.43
N LYS A 95 -5.35 -4.66 -8.16
CA LYS A 95 -5.47 -5.77 -9.11
C LYS A 95 -4.66 -6.94 -8.56
N PHE A 96 -5.31 -8.08 -8.39
CA PHE A 96 -4.67 -9.34 -8.04
C PHE A 96 -4.76 -10.28 -9.23
N SER A 97 -3.63 -10.84 -9.67
CA SER A 97 -3.57 -11.75 -10.80
C SER A 97 -3.00 -13.09 -10.34
N SER A 98 -3.75 -14.18 -10.57
CA SER A 98 -3.34 -15.55 -10.29
C SER A 98 -3.58 -16.44 -11.53
N ALA A 99 -3.23 -17.73 -11.43
CA ALA A 99 -3.56 -18.70 -12.47
C ALA A 99 -5.08 -18.87 -12.67
N ASP A 100 -5.87 -18.66 -11.60
CA ASP A 100 -7.31 -18.84 -11.60
C ASP A 100 -8.07 -17.61 -12.16
N GLY A 101 -7.38 -16.48 -12.32
CA GLY A 101 -7.94 -15.29 -12.95
C GLY A 101 -7.41 -13.98 -12.38
N ILE A 102 -8.17 -12.92 -12.63
CA ILE A 102 -7.85 -11.56 -12.18
C ILE A 102 -8.98 -11.08 -11.27
N ALA A 103 -8.64 -10.68 -10.05
CA ALA A 103 -9.55 -10.03 -9.12
C ALA A 103 -9.24 -8.54 -9.04
N TYR A 104 -10.28 -7.72 -9.19
CA TYR A 104 -10.22 -6.28 -9.01
C TYR A 104 -10.92 -5.90 -7.71
N VAL A 105 -10.24 -5.13 -6.88
CA VAL A 105 -10.70 -4.76 -5.54
C VAL A 105 -10.68 -3.24 -5.43
N GLY A 106 -11.68 -2.65 -4.78
CA GLY A 106 -11.73 -1.20 -4.54
C GLY A 106 -10.55 -0.67 -3.71
N GLY A 107 -10.23 0.61 -3.85
CA GLY A 107 -9.15 1.27 -3.10
C GLY A 107 -9.35 1.32 -1.60
N ASP A 108 -10.61 1.31 -1.16
CA ASP A 108 -11.00 1.30 0.25
C ASP A 108 -10.85 -0.08 0.91
N ALA A 109 -10.56 -1.12 0.13
CA ALA A 109 -10.29 -2.44 0.66
C ALA A 109 -8.90 -2.52 1.26
N PHE A 110 -8.83 -3.19 2.40
CA PHE A 110 -7.59 -3.51 3.09
C PHE A 110 -7.01 -4.81 2.52
N ALA A 111 -5.77 -4.75 2.01
CA ALA A 111 -5.04 -5.92 1.53
C ALA A 111 -3.83 -6.20 2.44
N LEU A 112 -3.69 -7.44 2.88
CA LEU A 112 -2.61 -7.91 3.74
C LEU A 112 -1.99 -9.19 3.20
N ARG A 113 -0.66 -9.21 3.11
CA ARG A 113 0.08 -10.41 2.73
C ARG A 113 0.03 -11.45 3.85
N ILE A 114 -0.15 -12.70 3.48
CA ILE A 114 -0.12 -13.84 4.38
C ILE A 114 1.28 -14.45 4.32
N ASP A 115 2.10 -14.17 5.33
CA ASP A 115 3.50 -14.62 5.41
C ASP A 115 3.66 -16.00 6.09
N MET A 116 2.57 -16.56 6.61
CA MET A 116 2.53 -17.90 7.23
C MET A 116 1.86 -18.92 6.31
N SER A 117 1.87 -20.20 6.72
CA SER A 117 1.14 -21.23 5.98
C SER A 117 -0.36 -20.89 5.89
N ILE A 118 -0.98 -21.16 4.74
CA ILE A 118 -2.42 -20.93 4.53
C ILE A 118 -3.25 -21.68 5.57
N GLU A 119 -2.86 -22.91 5.91
CA GLU A 119 -3.57 -23.75 6.86
C GLU A 119 -3.59 -23.16 8.28
N GLU A 120 -2.47 -22.58 8.72
CA GLU A 120 -2.38 -21.89 10.01
C GLU A 120 -3.13 -20.55 9.98
N PHE A 121 -3.02 -19.82 8.87
CA PHE A 121 -3.73 -18.57 8.67
C PHE A 121 -5.24 -18.77 8.76
N LEU A 122 -5.78 -19.76 8.04
CA LEU A 122 -7.21 -20.07 7.98
C LEU A 122 -7.82 -20.37 9.36
N LYS A 123 -7.02 -20.87 10.31
CA LYS A 123 -7.48 -21.15 11.68
C LYS A 123 -7.64 -19.90 12.54
N THR A 124 -6.88 -18.84 12.27
CA THR A 124 -6.74 -17.70 13.19
C THR A 124 -7.18 -16.36 12.62
N TYR A 125 -7.23 -16.23 11.29
CA TYR A 125 -7.40 -14.93 10.64
C TYR A 125 -8.72 -14.23 11.00
N LYS A 126 -9.84 -14.97 11.13
CA LYS A 126 -11.14 -14.37 11.44
C LYS A 126 -11.10 -13.61 12.77
N ALA A 127 -10.60 -14.28 13.81
CA ALA A 127 -10.43 -13.68 15.13
C ALA A 127 -9.39 -12.55 15.12
N ARG A 128 -8.27 -12.72 14.40
CA ARG A 128 -7.20 -11.72 14.34
C ARG A 128 -7.62 -10.41 13.67
N TYR A 129 -8.47 -10.49 12.64
CA TYR A 129 -8.87 -9.33 11.84
C TYR A 129 -10.33 -8.92 12.04
N ASN A 130 -10.97 -9.36 13.12
CA ASN A 130 -12.37 -9.07 13.45
C ASN A 130 -13.35 -9.35 12.30
N ILE A 131 -13.10 -10.40 11.52
CA ILE A 131 -14.01 -10.84 10.47
C ILE A 131 -15.12 -11.66 11.14
N PRO A 132 -16.41 -11.33 10.94
CA PRO A 132 -17.52 -12.09 11.50
C PRO A 132 -17.37 -13.59 11.22
N ALA A 133 -17.58 -14.42 12.24
CA ALA A 133 -17.40 -15.87 12.14
C ALA A 133 -18.26 -16.48 11.02
N GLU A 134 -19.44 -15.90 10.79
CA GLU A 134 -20.44 -16.32 9.80
C GLU A 134 -20.05 -15.98 8.36
N GLN A 135 -19.15 -15.01 8.15
CA GLN A 135 -18.69 -14.66 6.81
C GLN A 135 -17.70 -15.72 6.30
N THR A 136 -17.95 -16.22 5.09
CA THR A 136 -17.07 -17.17 4.40
C THR A 136 -16.20 -16.43 3.40
N ALA A 137 -14.91 -16.76 3.37
CA ALA A 137 -13.99 -16.19 2.38
C ALA A 137 -14.44 -16.61 0.98
N LEU A 138 -14.62 -15.64 0.10
CA LEU A 138 -14.76 -15.92 -1.32
C LEU A 138 -13.35 -16.20 -1.88
N LYS A 139 -13.22 -17.31 -2.60
CA LYS A 139 -11.98 -17.71 -3.27
C LYS A 139 -11.94 -17.10 -4.67
#